data_AF-A0A2T2VF00-F1
#
_entry.id   AF-A0A2T2VF00-F1
#
_cell.length_a   1.000
_cell.length_b   1.000
_cell.length_c   1.000
_cell.angle_alpha   90.00
_cell.angle_beta   90.00
_cell.angle_gamma   90.00
#
_symmetry.space_group_name_H-M   'P 1'
#
loop_
_entity.id
_entity.type
_entity.pdbx_description
1 polymer ?
#
loop_
_entity_poly.entity_id
_entity_poly.type
_entity_poly.pdbx_seq_one_letter_code
_entity_poly.pdbx_strand_id
1 'polypeptide(L)' 'MDTPSLQCVDNWDFVEITNYIMSWSATQAYMEANQANPLDGGRELFRKSLGHSLNEKQQVTWQSYLNATMK' A
#
# COMPACT_ATOMS: atom_id res chain seq x y z
N MET A 1 21.92 -15.11 13.84
CA MET A 1 20.63 -15.77 13.59
C MET A 1 19.92 -14.95 12.54
N ASP A 2 19.55 -15.55 11.42
CA ASP A 2 18.80 -14.85 10.38
C ASP A 2 17.35 -14.68 10.84
N THR A 3 16.82 -13.45 10.77
CA THR A 3 15.44 -13.15 11.14
C THR A 3 14.50 -13.79 10.11
N PRO A 4 13.57 -14.68 10.50
CA PRO A 4 12.68 -15.34 9.56
C PRO A 4 11.76 -14.31 8.88
N SER A 5 11.71 -14.42 7.55
CA SER A 5 10.88 -13.59 6.69
C SER A 5 9.49 -14.22 6.54
N LEU A 6 8.43 -13.46 6.77
CA LEU A 6 7.04 -13.86 6.55
C LEU A 6 6.41 -13.00 5.45
N GLN A 7 5.47 -13.56 4.69
CA GLN A 7 4.67 -12.79 3.76
C GLN A 7 3.25 -12.65 4.27
N CYS A 8 2.79 -11.40 4.39
CA CYS A 8 1.36 -11.11 4.51
C CYS A 8 0.81 -11.01 3.10
N VAL A 9 -0.28 -11.73 2.81
CA VAL A 9 -0.90 -11.78 1.49
C VAL A 9 -2.38 -11.48 1.64
N ASP A 10 -2.90 -10.59 0.82
CA ASP A 10 -4.33 -10.26 0.77
C ASP A 10 -4.77 -10.01 -0.68
N ASN A 11 -6.09 -9.93 -0.92
CA ASN A 11 -6.67 -9.63 -2.23
C ASN A 11 -7.51 -8.36 -2.16
N TRP A 12 -6.98 -7.28 -2.71
CA TRP A 12 -7.55 -5.95 -2.61
C TRP A 12 -7.96 -5.40 -3.97
N ASP A 13 -9.09 -4.68 -4.00
CA ASP A 13 -9.47 -3.86 -5.14
C ASP A 13 -8.72 -2.51 -5.15
N PHE A 14 -8.97 -1.71 -6.18
CA PHE A 14 -8.30 -0.41 -6.33
C PHE A 14 -8.61 0.56 -5.17
N VAL A 15 -9.83 0.52 -4.64
CA VAL A 15 -10.25 1.39 -3.53
C VAL A 15 -9.53 0.98 -2.24
N GLU A 16 -9.48 -0.31 -1.95
CA GLU A 16 -8.75 -0.88 -0.81
C GLU A 16 -7.25 -0.50 -0.85
N ILE A 17 -6.60 -0.67 -2.02
CA ILE A 17 -5.18 -0.31 -2.20
C ILE A 17 -4.95 1.19 -2.02
N THR A 18 -5.77 2.03 -2.64
CA THR A 18 -5.58 3.49 -2.55
C THR A 18 -5.83 4.00 -1.13
N ASN A 19 -6.87 3.52 -0.45
CA ASN A 19 -7.13 3.87 0.94
C ASN A 19 -5.97 3.46 1.87
N TYR A 20 -5.37 2.29 1.64
CA TYR A 20 -4.19 1.88 2.39
C TYR A 20 -3.00 2.82 2.17
N ILE A 21 -2.71 3.21 0.92
CA ILE A 21 -1.65 4.20 0.62
C ILE A 21 -1.95 5.55 1.29
N MET A 22 -3.22 5.97 1.31
CA MET A 22 -3.64 7.18 2.01
C MET A 22 -3.37 7.08 3.51
N SER A 23 -3.39 5.90 4.12
CA SER A 23 -3.11 5.74 5.55
C SER A 23 -1.63 5.86 5.93
N TRP A 24 -0.71 5.89 4.96
CA TRP A 24 0.72 5.99 5.24
C TRP A 24 1.10 7.36 5.81
N SER A 25 1.95 7.37 6.83
CA SER A 25 2.42 8.61 7.47
C SER A 25 3.09 9.57 6.49
N ALA A 26 3.87 9.04 5.53
CA ALA A 26 4.49 9.85 4.48
C ALA A 26 3.46 10.52 3.55
N THR A 27 2.38 9.80 3.21
CA THR A 27 1.28 10.35 2.41
C THR A 27 0.57 11.46 3.16
N GLN A 28 0.28 11.25 4.45
CA GLN A 28 -0.34 12.26 5.32
C GLN A 28 0.54 13.51 5.44
N ALA A 29 1.83 13.35 5.73
CA ALA A 29 2.77 14.46 5.81
C ALA A 29 2.88 15.24 4.49
N TYR A 30 2.85 14.56 3.34
CA TYR A 30 2.81 15.22 2.04
C TYR A 30 1.54 16.06 1.88
N MET A 31 0.37 15.50 2.20
CA MET A 31 -0.90 16.22 2.08
C MET A 31 -0.96 17.44 2.98
N GLU A 32 -0.45 17.35 4.21
CA GLU A 32 -0.36 18.49 5.13
C GLU A 32 0.52 19.61 4.56
N ALA A 33 1.71 19.25 4.05
CA ALA A 33 2.68 20.21 3.53
C ALA A 33 2.26 20.86 2.20
N ASN A 34 1.56 20.11 1.35
CA ASN A 34 1.27 20.53 -0.04
C ASN A 34 -0.21 20.82 -0.29
N GLN A 35 -1.10 20.55 0.67
CA GLN A 35 -2.56 20.68 0.54
C GLN A 35 -3.10 19.96 -0.70
N ALA A 36 -2.47 18.83 -1.05
CA ALA A 36 -2.75 18.08 -2.26
C ALA A 36 -2.57 16.58 -2.02
N ASN A 37 -3.43 15.76 -2.62
CA ASN A 37 -3.28 14.31 -2.58
C ASN A 37 -2.20 13.87 -3.59
N PRO A 38 -1.13 13.20 -3.15
CA PRO A 38 -0.03 12.79 -4.04
C PRO A 38 -0.47 11.78 -5.10
N LEU A 39 -1.60 11.09 -4.91
CA LEU A 39 -2.14 10.17 -5.90
C LEU A 39 -2.89 10.87 -7.03
N ASP A 40 -3.38 12.11 -6.87
CA ASP A 40 -4.28 12.73 -7.85
C ASP A 40 -3.62 12.89 -9.23
N GLY A 41 -2.34 13.28 -9.27
CA GLY A 41 -1.59 13.45 -10.53
C GLY A 41 -1.28 12.14 -11.27
N GLY A 42 -1.32 11.00 -10.56
CA GLY A 42 -0.97 9.68 -11.09
C GLY A 42 -2.10 8.65 -11.04
N ARG A 43 -3.29 9.01 -10.54
CA ARG A 43 -4.35 8.07 -10.18
C ARG A 43 -4.77 7.18 -11.34
N GLU A 44 -4.93 7.76 -12.52
CA GLU A 44 -5.37 7.02 -13.71
C GLU A 44 -4.26 6.10 -14.25
N LEU A 45 -3.00 6.52 -14.17
CA LEU A 45 -1.86 5.68 -14.55
C LEU A 45 -1.74 4.50 -13.56
N PHE A 46 -1.87 4.78 -12.27
CA PHE A 46 -1.86 3.78 -11.21
C PHE A 46 -3.02 2.79 -11.37
N ARG A 47 -4.22 3.27 -11.64
CA ARG A 47 -5.38 2.43 -11.95
C ARG A 47 -5.09 1.48 -13.10
N LYS A 48 -4.62 2.02 -14.24
CA LYS A 48 -4.26 1.21 -15.43
C LYS A 48 -3.19 0.16 -15.13
N SER A 49 -2.25 0.44 -14.22
CA SER A 49 -1.21 -0.52 -13.85
C SER A 49 -1.71 -1.69 -12.99
N LEU A 50 -2.81 -1.49 -12.25
CA LEU A 50 -3.42 -2.51 -11.39
C LEU A 50 -4.50 -3.35 -12.11
N GLY A 51 -4.97 -2.91 -13.28
CA GLY A 51 -5.98 -3.61 -14.06
C GLY A 51 -6.96 -2.66 -14.73
N HIS A 52 -7.81 -3.19 -15.61
CA HIS A 52 -8.77 -2.36 -16.34
C HIS A 52 -10.00 -1.99 -15.49
N SER A 53 -10.34 -2.78 -14.47
CA SER A 53 -11.53 -2.64 -13.64
C SER A 53 -11.21 -2.19 -12.22
N LEU A 54 -12.02 -1.27 -11.69
CA LEU A 54 -11.90 -0.77 -10.30
C LEU A 54 -12.21 -1.82 -9.24
N ASN A 55 -13.03 -2.83 -9.60
CA ASN A 55 -13.54 -3.84 -8.68
C ASN A 55 -12.78 -5.17 -8.79
N GLU A 56 -11.80 -5.26 -9.68
CA GLU A 56 -10.98 -6.45 -9.82
C GLU A 56 -9.99 -6.52 -8.66
N LYS A 57 -10.06 -7.61 -7.88
CA LYS A 57 -9.16 -7.84 -6.76
C LYS A 57 -7.81 -8.33 -7.27
N GLN A 58 -6.74 -7.68 -6.81
CA GLN A 58 -5.35 -8.03 -7.09
C GLN A 58 -4.70 -8.56 -5.81
N GLN A 59 -3.77 -9.50 -5.96
CA GLN A 59 -2.98 -9.98 -4.84
C GLN A 59 -1.98 -8.90 -4.42
N VAL A 60 -2.04 -8.50 -3.15
CA VAL A 60 -1.10 -7.58 -2.52
C VAL A 60 -0.27 -8.36 -1.51
N THR A 61 1.04 -8.12 -1.50
CA THR A 61 1.97 -8.81 -0.62
C THR A 61 2.84 -7.81 0.14
N TRP A 62 3.04 -8.09 1.43
CA TRP A 62 3.98 -7.36 2.27
C TRP A 62 5.01 -8.31 2.84
N GLN A 63 6.26 -7.87 2.81
CA GLN A 63 7.35 -8.58 3.47
C GLN A 63 7.41 -8.16 4.93
N SER A 64 7.27 -9.13 5.82
CA SER A 64 7.28 -8.97 7.27
C SER A 64 8.47 -9.72 7.87
N TYR A 65 8.99 -9.23 8.99
CA TYR A 65 10.08 -9.85 9.74
C TYR A 65 9.71 -9.88 11.21
N LEU A 66 9.85 -11.03 11.85
CA LEU A 66 9.62 -11.17 13.29
C LEU A 66 10.95 -11.22 14.02
N ASN A 67 11.29 -10.15 14.73
CA ASN A 67 12.41 -10.17 15.65
C ASN A 67 11.94 -10.64 17.03
N ALA A 68 12.13 -11.93 17.30
CA ALA A 68 11.84 -12.53 18.60
C ALA A 68 13.01 -12.30 19.58
N THR A 69 13.33 -11.05 19.90
CA THR A 69 14.19 -10.77 21.05
C THR A 69 13.34 -10.94 22.31
N MET A 70 13.35 -12.15 22.89
CA MET A 70 12.80 -12.35 24.23
C MET A 70 13.59 -11.45 25.20
N LYS A 71 12.90 -10.55 25.89
CA LYS A 71 13.45 -9.81 27.04
C LYS A 71 13.49 -10.70 28.27
#